data_AF-A0A0D0F1T2-F1
#
_entry.id   AF-A0A0D0F1T2-F1
#
_cell.length_a   1.000
_cell.length_b   1.000
_cell.length_c   1.000
_cell.angle_alpha   90.00
_cell.angle_beta   90.00
_cell.angle_gamma   90.00
#
_symmetry.space_group_name_H-M   'P 1'
#
loop_
_entity.id
_entity.type
_entity.pdbx_description
1 polymer ?
#
loop_
_entity_poly.entity_id
_entity_poly.type
_entity_poly.pdbx_seq_one_letter_code
_entity_poly.pdbx_strand_id
1 'polypeptide(L)'
;MESKLSLAEFRTRLINNTEVGSLKVNLSTFRLFPIFGETKPFYGLFDDKSFSLTLNSATSPTIFIVKGKYKNVNNVVKVDYVVEPNSKLQLIWAEYAPVIGIIVINLFFLFFAKGLRRGTTIINLFLLVMAFYSRWKTERRRKKLEQKFIRFFEIK
;
A
#
# COMPACT_ATOMS: atom_id res chain seq x y z
N MET A 1 -0.84 1.26 20.97
CA MET A 1 -2.29 1.58 20.85
C MET A 1 -3.09 0.44 21.47
N GLU A 2 -4.39 0.63 21.73
CA GLU A 2 -5.20 -0.38 22.44
C GLU A 2 -6.41 -0.78 21.60
N SER A 3 -6.62 -2.09 21.43
CA SER A 3 -7.83 -2.61 20.80
C SER A 3 -8.91 -2.80 21.85
N LYS A 4 -10.16 -2.46 21.49
CA LYS A 4 -11.34 -2.76 22.32
C LYS A 4 -11.67 -4.25 22.41
N LEU A 5 -11.08 -5.07 21.54
CA LEU A 5 -11.39 -6.49 21.41
C LEU A 5 -10.68 -7.29 22.51
N SER A 6 -11.30 -8.39 22.90
CA SER A 6 -10.59 -9.42 23.67
C SER A 6 -9.52 -10.09 22.80
N LEU A 7 -8.54 -10.75 23.43
CA LEU A 7 -7.47 -11.45 22.69
C LEU A 7 -8.03 -12.51 21.73
N ALA A 8 -9.07 -13.24 22.17
CA ALA A 8 -9.73 -14.26 21.36
C ALA A 8 -10.45 -13.64 20.16
N GLU A 9 -11.21 -12.57 20.37
CA GLU A 9 -11.90 -11.84 19.29
C GLU A 9 -10.92 -11.25 18.29
N PHE A 10 -9.82 -10.67 18.77
CA PHE A 10 -8.77 -10.11 17.92
C PHE A 10 -8.18 -11.17 16.99
N ARG A 11 -7.87 -12.36 17.52
CA ARG A 11 -7.36 -13.50 16.75
C ARG A 11 -8.39 -14.05 15.77
N THR A 12 -9.65 -14.20 16.20
CA THR A 12 -10.73 -14.64 15.31
C THR A 12 -10.94 -13.64 14.17
N ARG A 13 -10.87 -12.33 14.44
CA ARG A 13 -10.93 -11.31 13.38
C ARG A 13 -9.71 -11.38 12.45
N LEU A 14 -8.50 -11.63 12.96
CA LEU A 14 -7.33 -11.87 12.11
C LEU A 14 -7.55 -13.04 11.16
N ILE A 15 -8.00 -14.19 11.67
CA ILE A 15 -8.23 -15.42 10.89
C ILE A 15 -9.33 -15.21 9.84
N ASN A 16 -10.47 -14.64 10.23
CA ASN A 16 -11.63 -14.50 9.34
C ASN A 16 -11.39 -13.43 8.26
N ASN A 17 -10.62 -12.38 8.56
CA ASN A 17 -10.43 -11.24 7.66
C ASN A 17 -9.10 -11.23 6.92
N THR A 18 -8.21 -12.20 7.18
CA THR A 18 -6.91 -12.32 6.51
C THR A 18 -6.83 -13.58 5.66
N GLU A 19 -6.52 -13.40 4.39
CA GLU A 19 -6.07 -14.48 3.52
C GLU A 19 -4.58 -14.73 3.76
N VAL A 20 -4.23 -15.97 4.14
CA VAL A 20 -2.85 -16.31 4.52
C VAL A 20 -1.99 -16.44 3.27
N GLY A 21 -0.86 -15.74 3.22
CA GLY A 21 0.12 -15.96 2.17
C GLY A 21 1.32 -15.01 2.21
N SER A 22 2.32 -15.30 1.37
CA SER A 22 3.59 -14.58 1.37
C SER A 22 3.47 -13.17 0.81
N LEU A 23 3.89 -12.20 1.63
CA LEU A 23 3.98 -10.79 1.22
C LEU A 23 5.17 -10.51 0.28
N LYS A 24 6.19 -11.39 0.25
CA LYS A 24 7.38 -11.26 -0.61
C LYS A 24 7.10 -11.65 -2.06
N VAL A 25 6.11 -12.50 -2.31
CA VAL A 25 5.85 -13.10 -3.63
C VAL A 25 5.06 -12.16 -4.56
N ASN A 26 4.39 -11.13 -4.04
CA ASN A 26 3.57 -10.22 -4.85
C ASN A 26 4.30 -8.94 -5.30
N LEU A 27 5.52 -9.09 -5.84
CA LEU A 27 6.06 -8.14 -6.83
C LEU A 27 5.34 -8.30 -8.19
N SER A 28 4.61 -9.40 -8.38
CA SER A 28 3.62 -9.55 -9.43
C SER A 28 2.51 -8.52 -9.24
N THR A 29 2.41 -7.57 -10.17
CA THR A 29 1.40 -6.51 -10.23
C THR A 29 -0.05 -7.01 -10.22
N PHE A 30 -0.26 -8.32 -10.38
CA PHE A 30 -1.55 -8.97 -10.37
C PHE A 30 -1.50 -10.21 -9.47
N ARG A 31 -2.37 -10.24 -8.47
CA ARG A 31 -2.69 -11.49 -7.80
C ARG A 31 -3.58 -12.30 -8.76
N LEU A 32 -3.14 -13.49 -9.14
CA LEU A 32 -4.02 -14.49 -9.73
C LEU A 32 -4.97 -14.94 -8.61
N PHE A 33 -6.24 -14.57 -8.72
CA PHE A 33 -7.27 -14.92 -7.73
C PHE A 33 -7.63 -16.40 -7.80
N PRO A 34 -8.13 -16.98 -6.70
CA PRO A 34 -9.13 -18.03 -6.78
C PRO A 34 -10.44 -17.42 -7.33
N ILE A 35 -10.97 -18.03 -8.38
CA ILE A 35 -12.10 -17.54 -9.20
C ILE A 35 -13.44 -17.56 -8.42
N PHE A 36 -13.47 -18.09 -7.18
CA PHE A 36 -14.68 -18.26 -6.37
C PHE A 36 -14.41 -18.08 -4.86
N GLY A 37 -15.22 -17.26 -4.17
CA GLY A 37 -15.25 -17.10 -2.70
C GLY A 37 -15.37 -15.67 -2.18
N GLU A 38 -15.74 -15.50 -0.90
CA GLU A 38 -15.70 -14.20 -0.22
C GLU A 38 -14.26 -13.67 -0.17
N THR A 39 -14.02 -12.49 -0.74
CA THR A 39 -12.69 -11.87 -0.74
C THR A 39 -12.40 -11.26 0.62
N LYS A 40 -11.49 -11.90 1.37
CA LYS A 40 -11.04 -11.37 2.66
C LYS A 40 -10.40 -9.98 2.49
N PRO A 41 -10.66 -9.01 3.38
CA PRO A 41 -10.21 -7.63 3.21
C PRO A 41 -8.69 -7.46 3.35
N PHE A 42 -8.02 -8.35 4.09
CA PHE A 42 -6.57 -8.33 4.28
C PHE A 42 -5.91 -9.58 3.69
N TYR A 43 -4.62 -9.43 3.39
CA TYR A 43 -3.74 -10.52 3.03
C TYR A 43 -2.42 -10.42 3.77
N GLY A 44 -1.85 -11.55 4.17
CA GLY A 44 -0.49 -11.60 4.66
C GLY A 44 -0.27 -12.75 5.63
N LEU A 45 0.60 -12.52 6.60
CA LEU A 45 0.99 -13.51 7.59
C LEU A 45 0.71 -12.96 8.98
N PHE A 46 0.29 -13.83 9.89
CA PHE A 46 0.14 -13.52 11.29
C PHE A 46 0.40 -14.77 12.11
N ASP A 47 0.89 -14.54 13.31
CA ASP A 47 1.18 -15.54 14.33
C ASP A 47 0.51 -15.13 15.64
N ASP A 48 0.81 -15.85 16.72
CA ASP A 48 0.25 -15.60 18.05
C ASP A 48 0.62 -14.25 18.68
N LYS A 49 1.67 -13.59 18.16
CA LYS A 49 2.24 -12.36 18.72
C LYS A 49 2.51 -11.27 17.69
N SER A 50 2.50 -11.59 16.40
CA SER A 50 2.89 -10.69 15.32
C SER A 50 1.97 -10.81 14.13
N PHE A 51 1.88 -9.74 13.36
CA PHE A 51 1.16 -9.75 12.08
C PHE A 51 1.87 -8.86 11.07
N SER A 52 1.64 -9.17 9.82
CA SER A 52 2.13 -8.45 8.66
C SER A 52 1.05 -8.54 7.60
N LEU A 53 0.30 -7.45 7.41
CA LEU A 53 -0.93 -7.43 6.63
C LEU A 53 -0.91 -6.33 5.58
N THR A 54 -1.47 -6.61 4.42
CA THR A 54 -1.75 -5.63 3.37
C THR A 54 -3.22 -5.71 2.95
N LEU A 55 -3.68 -4.73 2.16
CA LEU A 55 -5.03 -4.81 1.60
C LEU A 55 -5.11 -5.93 0.57
N ASN A 56 -6.21 -6.67 0.55
CA ASN A 56 -6.52 -7.52 -0.58
C ASN A 56 -7.07 -6.64 -1.72
N SER A 57 -6.37 -6.57 -2.86
CA SER A 57 -6.79 -5.74 -3.99
C SER A 57 -6.49 -6.42 -5.32
N ALA A 58 -7.51 -6.49 -6.17
CA ALA A 58 -7.43 -7.08 -7.51
C ALA A 58 -6.84 -6.15 -8.57
N THR A 59 -6.99 -4.85 -8.35
CA THR A 59 -6.85 -3.84 -9.41
C THR A 59 -5.60 -2.99 -9.23
N SER A 60 -4.85 -3.17 -8.14
CA SER A 60 -3.74 -2.29 -7.82
C SER A 60 -2.69 -2.99 -6.96
N PRO A 61 -1.41 -2.83 -7.28
CA PRO A 61 -0.34 -3.32 -6.43
C PRO A 61 -0.41 -2.64 -5.06
N THR A 62 -0.19 -3.42 -4.01
CA THR A 62 -0.21 -2.96 -2.64
C THR A 62 1.19 -2.64 -2.15
N ILE A 63 1.48 -1.34 -2.14
CA ILE A 63 2.82 -0.81 -1.87
C ILE A 63 3.11 -0.79 -0.36
N PHE A 64 2.08 -0.84 0.49
CA PHE A 64 2.21 -0.72 1.94
C PHE A 64 1.77 -2.00 2.68
N ILE A 65 2.39 -2.22 3.84
CA ILE A 65 2.06 -3.29 4.79
C ILE A 65 1.95 -2.66 6.16
N VAL A 66 0.96 -3.10 6.94
CA VAL A 66 0.91 -2.89 8.39
C VAL A 66 1.60 -4.06 9.05
N LYS A 67 2.73 -3.81 9.71
CA LYS A 67 3.43 -4.82 10.51
C LYS A 67 3.36 -4.44 11.97
N GLY A 68 3.17 -5.42 12.82
CA GLY A 68 3.03 -5.13 14.24
C GLY A 68 3.09 -6.34 15.11
N LYS A 69 3.05 -6.07 16.41
CA LYS A 69 2.93 -7.06 17.47
C LYS A 69 1.70 -6.74 18.31
N TYR A 70 1.13 -7.79 18.90
CA TYR A 70 0.03 -7.65 19.83
C TYR A 70 0.25 -8.52 21.07
N LYS A 71 -0.20 -8.03 22.22
CA LYS A 71 -0.12 -8.74 23.50
C LYS A 71 -1.31 -8.38 24.37
N ASN A 72 -1.72 -9.31 25.21
CA ASN A 72 -2.71 -9.03 26.26
C ASN A 72 -1.98 -8.47 27.49
N VAL A 73 -2.39 -7.30 27.96
CA VAL A 73 -1.91 -6.68 29.19
C VAL A 73 -3.14 -6.27 29.99
N ASN A 74 -3.32 -6.85 31.18
CA ASN A 74 -4.44 -6.54 32.08
C ASN A 74 -5.82 -6.66 31.40
N ASN A 75 -6.02 -7.75 30.65
CA ASN A 75 -7.25 -8.01 29.89
C ASN A 75 -7.54 -7.04 28.73
N VAL A 76 -6.55 -6.22 28.34
CA VAL A 76 -6.61 -5.31 27.20
C VAL A 76 -5.58 -5.71 26.14
N VAL A 77 -5.98 -5.75 24.88
CA VAL A 77 -5.08 -6.06 23.77
C VAL A 77 -4.30 -4.81 23.37
N LYS A 78 -3.00 -4.78 23.69
CA LYS A 78 -2.09 -3.75 23.20
C LYS A 78 -1.57 -4.13 21.84
N VAL A 79 -1.70 -3.22 20.89
CA VAL A 79 -1.27 -3.36 19.50
C VAL A 79 -0.23 -2.29 19.20
N ASP A 80 0.96 -2.72 18.83
CA ASP A 80 2.05 -1.86 18.37
C ASP A 80 2.30 -2.17 16.90
N TYR A 81 2.01 -1.21 16.02
CA TYR A 81 2.13 -1.40 14.58
C TYR A 81 2.82 -0.22 13.91
N VAL A 82 3.41 -0.49 12.75
CA VAL A 82 3.99 0.48 11.83
C VAL A 82 3.49 0.18 10.42
N VAL A 83 3.21 1.24 9.67
CA VAL A 83 2.89 1.14 8.24
C VAL A 83 4.15 1.42 7.44
N GLU A 84 4.66 0.41 6.74
CA GLU A 84 5.89 0.51 5.96
C GLU A 84 5.66 0.08 4.50
N PRO A 85 6.48 0.58 3.55
CA PRO A 85 6.42 0.09 2.19
C PRO A 85 6.89 -1.36 2.12
N ASN A 86 6.18 -2.21 1.37
CA ASN A 86 6.58 -3.59 1.10
C ASN A 86 7.90 -3.65 0.34
N SER A 87 8.04 -2.78 -0.66
CA SER A 87 9.25 -2.64 -1.46
C SER A 87 9.67 -1.17 -1.52
N LYS A 88 10.87 -0.87 -1.02
CA LYS A 88 11.47 0.46 -1.13
C LYS A 88 11.64 0.87 -2.59
N LEU A 89 12.00 -0.08 -3.46
CA LEU A 89 12.13 0.16 -4.90
C LEU A 89 10.79 0.56 -5.52
N GLN A 90 9.70 -0.13 -5.18
CA GLN A 90 8.38 0.20 -5.70
C GLN A 90 7.90 1.58 -5.24
N LEU A 91 8.19 1.95 -3.99
CA LEU A 91 7.90 3.28 -3.47
C LEU A 91 8.69 4.36 -4.21
N ILE A 92 10.00 4.16 -4.38
CA ILE A 92 10.89 5.07 -5.12
C ILE A 92 10.40 5.21 -6.57
N TRP A 93 10.09 4.11 -7.25
CA TRP A 93 9.55 4.15 -8.60
C TRP A 93 8.21 4.89 -8.66
N ALA A 94 7.28 4.65 -7.74
CA ALA A 94 5.99 5.35 -7.72
C ALA A 94 6.14 6.86 -7.50
N GLU A 95 7.13 7.28 -6.70
CA GLU A 95 7.37 8.68 -6.39
C GLU A 95 8.17 9.42 -7.49
N TYR A 96 9.21 8.79 -8.03
CA TYR A 96 10.16 9.44 -8.94
C TYR A 96 9.92 9.15 -10.42
N ALA A 97 9.12 8.13 -10.80
CA ALA A 97 8.82 7.85 -12.21
C ALA A 97 8.28 9.08 -12.97
N PRO A 98 7.38 9.91 -12.40
CA PRO A 98 6.93 11.13 -13.08
C PRO A 98 8.07 12.13 -13.31
N VAL A 99 9.00 12.27 -12.36
CA VAL A 99 10.15 13.20 -12.46
C VAL A 99 11.14 12.71 -13.50
N ILE A 100 11.45 11.41 -13.50
CA ILE A 100 12.29 10.78 -14.53
C ILE A 100 11.63 10.96 -15.90
N GLY A 101 10.31 10.80 -15.99
CA GLY A 101 9.53 11.05 -17.20
C GLY A 101 9.70 12.46 -17.74
N ILE A 102 9.69 13.49 -16.87
CA ILE A 102 9.96 14.88 -17.25
C ILE A 102 11.35 14.99 -17.88
N ILE A 103 12.39 14.44 -17.24
CA ILE A 103 13.77 14.54 -17.73
C ILE A 103 13.90 13.87 -19.10
N VAL A 104 13.41 12.64 -19.24
CA VAL A 104 13.48 11.86 -20.48
C VAL A 104 12.73 12.55 -21.62
N ILE A 105 11.54 13.07 -21.35
CA ILE A 105 10.74 13.76 -22.36
C ILE A 105 11.40 15.08 -22.79
N ASN A 106 11.95 15.86 -21.86
CA ASN A 106 12.67 17.08 -22.21
C ASN A 106 13.93 16.79 -23.05
N LEU A 107 14.68 15.72 -22.72
CA LEU A 107 15.80 15.25 -23.54
C LEU A 107 15.33 14.87 -24.95
N PHE A 108 14.24 14.10 -25.05
CA PHE A 108 13.66 13.72 -26.34
C PHE A 108 13.31 14.94 -27.20
N PHE A 109 12.65 15.95 -26.63
CA PHE A 109 12.32 17.18 -27.36
C PHE A 109 13.54 17.98 -27.78
N LEU A 110 14.61 17.98 -26.97
CA LEU A 110 15.85 18.69 -27.28
C LEU A 110 16.58 18.07 -28.48
N PHE A 111 16.63 16.74 -28.55
CA PHE A 111 17.36 16.03 -29.62
C PHE A 111 16.52 15.79 -30.88
N PHE A 112 15.24 15.46 -30.75
CA PHE A 112 14.43 14.95 -31.87
C PHE A 112 13.33 15.89 -32.35
N ALA A 113 12.87 16.84 -31.54
CA ALA A 113 11.72 17.70 -31.87
C ALA A 113 12.04 19.20 -31.71
N LYS A 114 13.19 19.62 -32.27
CA LYS A 114 13.62 21.01 -32.31
C LYS A 114 12.53 21.88 -32.95
N GLY A 115 11.94 22.80 -32.17
CA GLY A 115 10.94 23.76 -32.64
C GLY A 115 9.55 23.64 -32.00
N LEU A 116 9.23 22.52 -31.33
CA LEU A 116 7.90 22.30 -30.74
C LEU A 116 7.73 22.90 -29.33
N ARG A 117 8.15 24.16 -29.13
CA ARG A 117 8.17 24.82 -27.79
C ARG A 117 6.82 24.75 -27.07
N ARG A 118 5.69 24.98 -27.77
CA ARG A 118 4.35 24.90 -27.17
C ARG A 118 3.99 23.48 -26.70
N GLY A 119 4.40 22.44 -27.43
CA GLY A 119 4.17 21.05 -27.05
C GLY A 119 4.95 20.65 -25.80
N THR A 120 6.19 21.11 -25.67
CA THR A 120 7.02 20.85 -24.47
C THR A 120 6.40 21.41 -23.19
N THR A 121 5.84 22.62 -23.24
CA THR A 121 5.21 23.25 -22.08
C THR A 121 3.97 22.50 -21.62
N ILE A 122 3.11 22.07 -22.55
CA ILE A 122 1.87 21.32 -22.24
C ILE A 122 2.22 19.98 -21.59
N ILE A 123 3.18 19.25 -22.16
CA ILE A 123 3.58 17.93 -21.64
C ILE A 123 4.25 18.07 -20.28
N ASN A 124 5.12 19.06 -20.08
CA ASN A 124 5.74 19.31 -18.78
C ASN A 124 4.72 19.65 -17.70
N LEU A 125 3.72 20.48 -18.01
CA LEU A 125 2.64 20.79 -17.07
C LEU A 125 1.82 19.54 -16.73
N PHE A 126 1.48 18.73 -17.73
CA PHE A 126 0.79 17.46 -17.53
C PHE A 126 1.58 16.51 -16.63
N LEU A 127 2.89 16.36 -16.87
CA LEU A 127 3.75 15.50 -16.06
C LEU A 127 3.91 16.01 -14.63
N LEU A 128 3.95 17.32 -14.42
CA LEU A 128 3.99 17.92 -13.08
C LEU A 128 2.70 17.60 -12.31
N VAL A 129 1.54 17.73 -12.96
CA VAL A 129 0.25 17.30 -12.38
C VAL A 129 0.26 15.81 -12.07
N MET A 130 0.81 14.97 -12.96
CA MET A 130 0.95 13.53 -12.73
C MET A 130 1.89 13.20 -11.56
N ALA A 131 2.97 13.97 -11.39
CA ALA A 131 3.89 13.82 -10.26
C ALA A 131 3.19 14.09 -8.93
N PHE A 132 2.44 15.20 -8.86
CA PHE A 132 1.65 15.54 -7.68
C PHE A 132 0.56 14.49 -7.41
N TYR A 133 -0.17 14.08 -8.45
CA TYR A 133 -1.20 13.05 -8.36
C TYR A 133 -0.63 11.71 -7.87
N SER A 134 0.54 11.29 -8.35
CA SER A 134 1.18 10.05 -7.93
C SER A 134 1.52 10.05 -6.44
N ARG A 135 2.14 11.13 -5.95
CA ARG A 135 2.44 11.31 -4.52
C ARG A 135 1.18 11.29 -3.68
N TRP A 136 0.17 12.07 -4.08
CA TRP A 136 -1.11 12.13 -3.39
C TRP A 136 -1.84 10.79 -3.33
N LYS A 137 -1.86 10.05 -4.46
CA LYS A 137 -2.47 8.72 -4.56
C LYS A 137 -1.75 7.71 -3.66
N THR A 138 -0.42 7.77 -3.61
CA THR A 138 0.41 6.91 -2.75
C THR A 138 0.10 7.16 -1.27
N GLU A 139 0.06 8.42 -0.85
CA GLU A 139 -0.28 8.79 0.53
C GLU A 139 -1.72 8.38 0.91
N ARG A 140 -2.69 8.57 -0.01
CA ARG A 140 -4.05 8.07 0.21
C ARG A 140 -4.12 6.56 0.37
N ARG A 141 -3.30 5.79 -0.36
CA ARG A 141 -3.25 4.33 -0.22
C ARG A 141 -2.72 3.91 1.14
N ARG A 142 -1.68 4.60 1.65
CA ARG A 142 -1.15 4.40 3.00
C ARG A 142 -2.23 4.62 4.06
N LYS A 143 -2.88 5.79 4.03
CA LYS A 143 -3.96 6.15 4.96
C LYS A 143 -5.15 5.19 4.87
N LYS A 144 -5.53 4.75 3.66
CA LYS A 144 -6.64 3.81 3.47
C LYS A 144 -6.36 2.45 4.12
N LEU A 145 -5.13 1.94 4.02
CA LEU A 145 -4.72 0.70 4.67
C LEU A 145 -4.80 0.86 6.20
N GLU A 146 -4.21 1.92 6.72
CA GLU A 146 -4.19 2.21 8.16
C GLU A 146 -5.60 2.39 8.73
N GLN A 147 -6.44 3.21 8.11
CA GLN A 147 -7.82 3.44 8.54
C GLN A 147 -8.65 2.15 8.51
N LYS A 148 -8.49 1.31 7.48
CA LYS A 148 -9.15 0.01 7.44
C LYS A 148 -8.66 -0.87 8.58
N PHE A 149 -7.36 -0.94 8.83
CA PHE A 149 -6.78 -1.71 9.92
C PHE A 149 -7.34 -1.26 11.28
N ILE A 150 -7.26 0.04 11.59
CA ILE A 150 -7.79 0.62 12.83
C ILE A 150 -9.28 0.31 13.00
N ARG A 151 -10.08 0.47 11.94
CA ARG A 151 -11.53 0.24 11.98
C ARG A 151 -11.88 -1.22 12.21
N PHE A 152 -11.20 -2.15 11.53
CA PHE A 152 -11.48 -3.59 11.66
C PHE A 152 -11.06 -4.16 13.02
N PHE A 153 -9.97 -3.65 13.58
CA PHE A 153 -9.44 -4.10 14.87
C PHE A 153 -9.85 -3.21 16.06
N GLU A 154 -10.70 -2.21 15.82
CA GLU A 154 -11.20 -1.28 16.85
C GLU A 154 -10.09 -0.70 17.73
N ILE A 155 -9.02 -0.25 17.09
CA ILE A 155 -7.84 0.30 17.75
C ILE A 155 -8.12 1.77 18.10
N LYS A 156 -7.80 2.16 19.34
CA LYS A 156 -7.81 3.53 19.84
C LYS A 156 -6.40 3.98 20.22
#